data_AF-A0A1I6FQX5-F1
#
_entry.id   AF-A0A1I6FQX5-F1
#
_cell.length_a   1.000
_cell.length_b   1.000
_cell.length_c   1.000
_cell.angle_alpha   90.00
_cell.angle_beta   90.00
_cell.angle_gamma   90.00
#
_symmetry.space_group_name_H-M   'P 1'
#
loop_
_entity.id
_entity.type
_entity.pdbx_description
1 polymer ?
#
loop_
_entity_poly.entity_id
_entity_poly.type
_entity_poly.pdbx_seq_one_letter_code
_entity_poly.pdbx_strand_id
1 'polypeptide(L)'
;MQLGTRWAAGSEPPASVPAALRPAIAEAEALSVAGGTLSLQTGAVNLLRGTWTLTWLEGRPIAELDTGWEVLRTASGEVIVRPFED
;
A
#
# COMPACT_ATOMS: atom_id res chain seq x y z
N MET A 1 -13.16 17.40 3.81
CA MET A 1 -11.81 16.83 3.63
C MET A 1 -11.89 15.39 4.08
N GLN A 2 -11.89 14.43 3.15
CA GLN A 2 -12.05 13.02 3.49
C GLN A 2 -10.67 12.44 3.80
N LEU A 3 -10.42 12.19 5.09
CA LEU A 3 -9.16 11.65 5.58
C LEU A 3 -8.96 10.26 4.95
N GLY A 4 -7.83 10.05 4.25
CA GLY A 4 -7.48 8.76 3.67
C GLY A 4 -7.44 7.66 4.74
N THR A 5 -7.80 6.43 4.37
CA THR A 5 -7.76 5.31 5.32
C THR A 5 -6.31 4.84 5.44
N ARG A 6 -5.74 4.82 6.65
CA ARG A 6 -4.36 4.39 6.89
C ARG A 6 -4.29 3.09 7.68
N TRP A 7 -3.34 2.23 7.34
CA TRP A 7 -3.08 0.99 8.08
C TRP A 7 -1.59 0.62 8.02
N ALA A 8 -1.14 -0.23 8.93
CA ALA A 8 0.24 -0.69 8.96
C ALA A 8 0.48 -1.75 7.88
N ALA A 9 1.63 -1.68 7.21
CA ALA A 9 2.06 -2.74 6.30
C ALA A 9 2.22 -4.08 7.05
N GLY A 10 1.84 -5.18 6.41
CA GLY A 10 1.76 -6.52 7.00
C GLY A 10 0.54 -6.77 7.89
N SER A 11 -0.35 -5.77 8.04
CA SER A 11 -1.65 -5.96 8.71
C SER A 11 -2.78 -6.19 7.69
N GLU A 12 -3.88 -6.76 8.14
CA GLU A 12 -5.09 -6.95 7.32
C GLU A 12 -5.58 -5.59 6.75
N PRO A 13 -5.70 -5.45 5.41
CA PRO A 13 -6.24 -4.24 4.81
C PRO A 13 -7.67 -3.95 5.30
N PRO A 14 -7.99 -2.70 5.69
CA PRO A 14 -9.31 -2.35 6.18
C PRO A 14 -10.39 -2.54 5.10
N ALA A 15 -11.66 -2.63 5.51
CA ALA A 15 -12.79 -2.87 4.61
C ALA A 15 -12.93 -1.81 3.50
N SER A 16 -12.39 -0.61 3.70
CA SER A 16 -12.32 0.45 2.70
C SER A 16 -11.40 0.13 1.52
N VAL A 17 -10.44 -0.80 1.67
CA VAL A 17 -9.54 -1.25 0.62
C VAL A 17 -10.26 -2.28 -0.26
N PRO A 18 -10.47 -2.02 -1.56
CA PRO A 18 -11.15 -2.95 -2.44
C PRO A 18 -10.39 -4.27 -2.57
N ALA A 19 -11.13 -5.38 -2.63
CA ALA A 19 -10.55 -6.73 -2.70
C ALA A 19 -9.57 -6.91 -3.89
N ALA A 20 -9.82 -6.23 -5.01
CA ALA A 20 -8.97 -6.25 -6.18
C ALA A 20 -7.54 -5.71 -5.94
N LEU A 21 -7.36 -4.79 -4.98
CA LEU A 21 -6.04 -4.20 -4.68
C LEU A 21 -5.23 -5.04 -3.69
N ARG A 22 -5.88 -5.94 -2.93
CA ARG A 22 -5.23 -6.75 -1.89
C ARG A 22 -4.04 -7.60 -2.40
N PRO A 23 -4.14 -8.35 -3.52
CA PRO A 23 -2.98 -9.10 -4.02
C PRO A 23 -1.82 -8.18 -4.42
N ALA A 24 -2.12 -7.03 -5.03
CA ALA A 24 -1.15 -6.03 -5.44
C ALA A 24 -0.47 -5.32 -4.26
N ILE A 25 -1.20 -5.07 -3.17
CA ILE A 25 -0.65 -4.57 -1.90
C ILE A 25 0.34 -5.57 -1.32
N ALA A 26 -0.02 -6.87 -1.27
CA ALA A 26 0.88 -7.91 -0.78
C ALA A 26 2.15 -8.05 -1.64
N GLU A 27 2.02 -7.88 -2.96
CA GLU A 27 3.16 -7.85 -3.88
C GLU A 27 4.10 -6.67 -3.59
N ALA A 28 3.57 -5.46 -3.44
CA ALA A 28 4.35 -4.27 -3.10
C ALA A 28 5.09 -4.41 -1.76
N GLU A 29 4.43 -5.00 -0.74
CA GLU A 29 5.07 -5.32 0.54
C GLU A 29 6.22 -6.33 0.35
N ALA A 30 6.02 -7.38 -0.42
CA ALA A 30 7.05 -8.37 -0.70
C ALA A 30 8.26 -7.75 -1.42
N LEU A 31 8.02 -6.88 -2.40
CA LEU A 31 9.07 -6.15 -3.12
C LEU A 31 9.83 -5.19 -2.18
N SER A 32 9.13 -4.51 -1.29
CA SER A 32 9.75 -3.61 -0.30
C SER A 32 10.61 -4.38 0.72
N VAL A 33 10.14 -5.56 1.17
CA VAL A 33 10.92 -6.44 2.04
C VAL A 33 12.17 -6.96 1.31
N ALA A 34 12.03 -7.40 0.06
CA ALA A 34 13.16 -7.86 -0.74
C ALA A 34 14.17 -6.73 -1.01
N GLY A 35 13.71 -5.49 -1.16
CA GLY A 35 14.54 -4.30 -1.30
C GLY A 35 15.13 -3.76 0.00
N GLY A 36 14.77 -4.34 1.16
CA GLY A 36 15.25 -3.88 2.47
C GLY A 36 14.69 -2.53 2.91
N THR A 37 13.61 -2.05 2.29
CA THR A 37 12.95 -0.78 2.64
C THR A 37 11.79 -0.97 3.62
N LEU A 38 11.32 -2.21 3.80
CA LEU A 38 10.24 -2.58 4.70
C LEU A 38 10.63 -3.81 5.54
N SER A 39 10.22 -3.83 6.81
CA SER A 39 10.22 -5.03 7.65
C SER A 39 8.82 -5.28 8.19
N LEU A 40 8.31 -6.49 7.94
CA LEU A 40 7.01 -6.96 8.44
C LEU A 40 7.12 -7.59 9.84
N GLN A 41 8.30 -7.52 10.47
CA GLN A 41 8.52 -8.11 11.79
C GLN A 41 7.72 -7.38 12.87
N THR A 42 7.01 -8.14 13.68
CA THR A 42 6.32 -7.65 14.88
C THR A 42 7.28 -7.71 16.08
N GLY A 43 7.64 -6.56 16.65
CA GLY A 43 8.56 -6.48 17.79
C GLY A 43 8.69 -5.06 18.33
N ALA A 44 9.30 -4.91 19.50
CA ALA A 44 9.46 -3.63 20.20
C ALA A 44 10.30 -2.61 19.42
N VAL A 45 11.20 -3.08 18.55
CA VAL A 45 11.99 -2.23 17.66
C VAL A 45 11.83 -2.75 16.23
N ASN A 46 11.13 -1.99 15.40
CA ASN A 46 11.11 -2.16 13.95
C ASN A 46 11.27 -0.78 13.32
N LEU A 47 12.48 -0.52 12.81
CA LEU A 47 12.86 0.77 12.22
C LEU A 47 12.40 0.92 10.75
N LEU A 48 12.00 -0.19 10.12
CA LEU A 48 11.56 -0.26 8.72
C LEU A 48 10.05 -0.48 8.66
N ARG A 49 9.29 0.13 9.57
CA ARG A 49 7.82 0.07 9.57
C ARG A 49 7.28 0.88 8.40
N GLY A 50 6.42 0.26 7.59
CA GLY A 50 5.67 0.95 6.55
C GLY A 50 4.23 1.22 6.95
N THR A 51 3.68 2.32 6.45
CA THR A 51 2.29 2.73 6.59
C THR A 51 1.67 2.89 5.21
N TRP A 52 0.57 2.18 4.99
CA TRP A 52 -0.28 2.39 3.84
C TRP A 52 -1.26 3.53 4.07
N THR A 53 -1.52 4.30 3.02
CA THR A 53 -2.55 5.33 2.95
C THR A 53 -3.41 5.10 1.71
N LEU A 54 -4.71 4.89 1.89
CA LEU A 54 -5.68 4.80 0.81
C LEU A 54 -6.30 6.17 0.57
N THR A 55 -6.13 6.67 -0.65
CA THR A 55 -6.77 7.85 -1.19
C THR A 55 -7.72 7.46 -2.34
N TRP A 56 -8.65 8.37 -2.64
CA TRP A 56 -9.61 8.18 -3.74
C TRP A 56 -9.50 9.38 -4.69
N LEU A 57 -9.02 9.14 -5.90
CA LEU A 57 -8.92 10.16 -6.94
C LEU A 57 -9.90 9.86 -8.07
N GLU A 58 -10.87 10.74 -8.27
CA GLU A 58 -11.93 10.59 -9.28
C GLU A 58 -12.70 9.25 -9.14
N GLY A 59 -12.92 8.80 -7.90
CA GLY A 59 -13.57 7.52 -7.61
C GLY A 59 -12.69 6.30 -7.79
N ARG A 60 -11.39 6.47 -8.08
CA ARG A 60 -10.42 5.38 -8.18
C ARG A 60 -9.61 5.24 -6.88
N PRO A 61 -9.47 4.02 -6.34
CA PRO A 61 -8.65 3.76 -5.18
C PRO A 61 -7.16 3.82 -5.54
N ILE A 62 -6.38 4.51 -4.72
CA ILE A 62 -4.92 4.56 -4.79
C ILE A 62 -4.40 4.28 -3.38
N ALA A 63 -3.64 3.20 -3.22
CA ALA A 63 -3.00 2.85 -1.97
C ALA A 63 -1.51 3.18 -2.08
N GLU A 64 -1.03 4.02 -1.18
CA GLU A 64 0.33 4.54 -1.15
C GLU A 64 1.05 3.98 0.08
N LEU A 65 2.22 3.40 -0.11
CA LEU A 65 3.10 2.94 0.94
C LEU A 65 4.23 3.95 1.11
N ASP A 66 4.39 4.47 2.33
CA ASP A 66 5.42 5.45 2.69
C ASP A 66 6.87 4.97 2.43
N THR A 67 7.09 3.67 2.20
CA THR A 67 8.40 3.11 1.82
C THR A 67 8.69 3.17 0.31
N GLY A 68 7.87 3.84 -0.49
CA GLY A 68 8.20 4.14 -1.88
C GLY A 68 7.34 3.48 -2.96
N TRP A 69 6.21 2.85 -2.60
CA TRP A 69 5.38 2.08 -3.54
C TRP A 69 3.95 2.60 -3.60
N GLU A 70 3.31 2.49 -4.75
CA GLU A 70 1.88 2.75 -4.90
C GLU A 70 1.18 1.61 -5.66
N VAL A 71 -0.08 1.42 -5.31
CA VAL A 71 -1.00 0.46 -5.91
C VAL A 71 -2.27 1.20 -6.32
N LEU A 72 -2.51 1.30 -7.62
CA LEU A 72 -3.65 2.02 -8.15
C LEU A 72 -4.50 1.14 -9.07
N ARG A 73 -5.79 1.51 -9.18
CA ARG A 73 -6.67 0.94 -10.21
C ARG A 73 -6.86 1.94 -11.36
N THR A 74 -6.59 1.50 -12.58
CA THR A 74 -6.78 2.30 -13.80
C THR A 74 -8.26 2.43 -14.16
N ALA A 75 -8.56 3.34 -15.10
CA ALA A 75 -9.92 3.48 -15.63
C ALA A 75 -10.43 2.20 -16.33
N SER A 76 -9.54 1.42 -16.93
CA SER A 76 -9.85 0.12 -17.55
C SER A 76 -10.09 -0.99 -16.52
N GLY A 77 -9.85 -0.71 -15.24
CA GLY A 77 -10.02 -1.65 -14.13
C GLY A 77 -8.79 -2.52 -13.83
N GLU A 78 -7.69 -2.30 -14.53
CA GLU A 78 -6.39 -2.93 -14.27
C GLU A 78 -5.80 -2.41 -12.95
N VAL A 79 -5.13 -3.29 -12.21
CA VAL A 79 -4.42 -2.93 -10.98
C VAL A 79 -2.93 -2.88 -11.28
N ILE A 80 -2.30 -1.75 -11.01
CA ILE A 80 -0.88 -1.51 -11.27
C ILE A 80 -0.16 -1.37 -9.92
N VAL A 81 0.98 -2.05 -9.81
CA VAL A 81 1.95 -1.90 -8.71
C VAL A 81 3.19 -1.23 -9.28
N ARG A 82 3.62 -0.12 -8.69
CA ARG A 82 4.83 0.57 -9.14
C ARG A 82 5.53 1.33 -8.00
N PRO A 83 6.84 1.57 -8.11
CA PRO A 83 7.50 2.54 -7.24
C PRO A 83 6.98 3.96 -7.50
N PHE A 84 7.09 4.85 -6.53
CA PHE A 84 6.85 6.28 -6.76
C PHE A 84 7.80 6.82 -7.82
N GLU A 85 7.23 7.51 -8.79
CA GLU A 85 7.97 8.35 -9.73
C GLU A 85 8.07 9.75 -9.10
N ASP A 86 9.27 10.16 -8.70
CA ASP A 86 9.57 11.55 -8.28
C ASP A 86 9.64 12.48 -9.50
#